data_AF-T1BI63-F1
#
_entry.id   AF-T1BI63-F1
#
_cell.length_a   1.000
_cell.length_b   1.000
_cell.length_c   1.000
_cell.angle_alpha   90.00
_cell.angle_beta   90.00
_cell.angle_gamma   90.00
#
_symmetry.space_group_name_H-M   'P 1'
#
loop_
_entity.id
_entity.type
_entity.pdbx_description
1 polymer ?
#
loop_
_entity_poly.entity_id
_entity_poly.type
_entity_poly.pdbx_seq_one_letter_code
_entity_poly.pdbx_strand_id
1 'polypeptide(L)'
;VSVTLEECGELAAEKGLKNAWEMAATLASLMLPQIFRAGSVVFEVLFSAEYQGKLERLVADLPKEVFFASDSLGWVYQFWQAKRKEEINASEVKIGERELPAVTQLFTEPYMVNFLLDNSLGAWWAARRLNEAELTGANAEEELRSKAAIPGVPLEFLRFVKENGRWAPASGTLPAWPDHLKDLKVLDPCCGSGHFLVALFLMLVPMRMAMEGMSSREAVDAVLAQNLHGLELDRRCVELAAFALALSAWRYPDAVGYRPLPEIHIACSGLAVTSKKEEWIDLGKGDNDLQVILEGLYYQFTNAPVLGSLIDPGAKNFQGVVLRAKKNLQAVDYLEAMLAEEKNDERVEMGVVAQGVVKAAAILSSRYHLVVTNVPYLSRGKQAPILKDFCQKTYPEAKPDLATVFLERCLKLCSEGGTTSIVLPQNWLFLTTTRSSGRSF
;
A
#
# COMPACT_ATOMS: atom_id res chain seq x y z
N VAL A 1 -4.61 -24.71 14.54
CA VAL A 1 -5.77 -24.78 15.46
C VAL A 1 -5.90 -23.43 16.12
N SER A 2 -7.10 -22.88 16.26
CA SER A 2 -7.30 -21.63 17.01
C SER A 2 -7.06 -21.89 18.50
N VAL A 3 -6.44 -20.92 19.18
CA VAL A 3 -6.24 -20.96 20.64
C VAL A 3 -6.86 -19.72 21.28
N THR A 4 -7.44 -19.90 22.46
CA THR A 4 -7.95 -18.86 23.33
C THR A 4 -6.82 -18.26 24.16
N LEU A 5 -7.05 -17.08 24.76
CA LEU A 5 -6.06 -16.48 25.65
C LEU A 5 -5.84 -17.32 26.93
N GLU A 6 -6.86 -18.06 27.38
CA GLU A 6 -6.76 -19.00 28.50
C GLU A 6 -5.84 -20.18 28.15
N GLU A 7 -6.06 -20.81 26.99
CA GLU A 7 -5.17 -21.86 26.45
C GLU A 7 -3.74 -21.34 26.22
N CYS A 8 -3.57 -20.08 25.78
CA CYS A 8 -2.26 -19.45 25.72
C CYS A 8 -1.59 -19.34 27.09
N GLY A 9 -2.36 -19.16 28.17
CA GLY A 9 -1.85 -19.15 29.55
C GLY A 9 -1.34 -20.52 29.99
N GLU A 10 -2.07 -21.59 29.66
CA GLU A 10 -1.64 -22.97 29.91
C GLU A 10 -0.35 -23.29 29.15
N LEU A 11 -0.33 -22.98 27.84
CA LEU A 11 0.84 -23.19 26.98
C LEU A 11 2.05 -22.34 27.39
N ALA A 12 1.82 -21.13 27.92
CA ALA A 12 2.89 -20.28 28.43
C ALA A 12 3.61 -20.95 29.61
N ALA A 13 2.86 -21.53 30.54
CA ALA A 13 3.41 -22.23 31.69
C ALA A 13 4.26 -23.44 31.27
N GLU A 14 3.78 -24.23 30.29
CA GLU A 14 4.54 -25.37 29.74
C GLU A 14 5.84 -24.96 29.05
N LYS A 15 5.86 -23.79 28.39
CA LYS A 15 7.00 -23.27 27.63
C LYS A 15 7.93 -22.35 28.43
N GLY A 16 7.63 -22.11 29.71
CA GLY A 16 8.39 -21.18 30.55
C GLY A 16 8.27 -19.72 30.11
N LEU A 17 7.19 -19.36 29.42
CA LEU A 17 6.87 -17.97 29.08
C LEU A 17 6.17 -17.28 30.26
N LYS A 18 6.27 -15.96 30.34
CA LYS A 18 5.84 -15.15 31.48
C LYS A 18 4.32 -15.13 31.63
N ASN A 19 3.57 -15.10 30.52
CA ASN A 19 2.12 -14.99 30.54
C ASN A 19 1.48 -15.38 29.19
N ALA A 20 0.15 -15.42 29.18
CA ALA A 20 -0.66 -15.72 28.00
C ALA A 20 -0.40 -14.77 26.81
N TRP A 21 -0.10 -13.49 27.06
CA TRP A 21 0.16 -12.51 26.01
C TRP A 21 1.47 -12.76 25.28
N GLU A 22 2.52 -13.19 26.00
CA GLU A 22 3.79 -13.57 25.39
C GLU A 22 3.64 -14.82 24.51
N MET A 23 2.82 -15.79 24.94
CA MET A 23 2.49 -16.96 24.12
C MET A 23 1.67 -16.57 22.89
N ALA A 24 0.64 -15.74 23.06
CA ALA A 24 -0.19 -15.24 21.96
C ALA A 24 0.66 -14.46 20.94
N ALA A 25 1.57 -13.60 21.42
CA ALA A 25 2.51 -12.87 20.57
C ALA A 25 3.48 -13.80 19.85
N THR A 26 3.99 -14.84 20.51
CA THR A 26 4.85 -15.85 19.89
C THR A 26 4.11 -16.54 18.75
N LEU A 27 2.86 -16.96 18.95
CA LEU A 27 2.04 -17.55 17.89
C LEU A 27 1.73 -16.55 16.77
N ALA A 28 1.38 -15.31 17.10
CA ALA A 28 1.13 -14.25 16.14
C ALA A 28 2.38 -13.91 15.31
N SER A 29 3.58 -14.02 15.88
CA SER A 29 4.85 -13.82 15.17
C SER A 29 5.08 -14.85 14.06
N LEU A 30 4.56 -16.07 14.20
CA LEU A 30 4.60 -17.07 13.14
C LEU A 30 3.61 -16.74 12.00
N MET A 31 2.51 -16.08 12.33
CA MET A 31 1.49 -15.69 11.35
C MET A 31 1.89 -14.43 10.58
N LEU A 32 2.52 -13.47 11.28
CA LEU A 32 2.82 -12.12 10.79
C LEU A 32 4.16 -11.66 11.37
N PRO A 33 5.29 -12.27 10.95
CA PRO A 33 6.60 -11.98 11.54
C PRO A 33 7.04 -10.52 11.35
N GLN A 34 6.51 -9.85 10.33
CA GLN A 34 6.81 -8.44 10.05
C GLN A 34 6.14 -7.48 11.05
N ILE A 35 5.04 -7.90 11.70
CA ILE A 35 4.25 -7.09 12.64
C ILE A 35 4.55 -7.50 14.07
N PHE A 36 4.49 -8.79 14.37
CA PHE A 36 4.77 -9.33 15.69
C PHE A 36 6.18 -9.89 15.69
N ARG A 37 7.14 -9.11 16.22
CA ARG A 37 8.53 -9.56 16.35
C ARG A 37 8.69 -10.26 17.68
N ALA A 38 8.84 -11.59 17.69
CA ALA A 38 8.95 -12.38 18.92
C ALA A 38 10.02 -11.87 19.89
N GLY A 39 11.12 -11.30 19.39
CA GLY A 39 12.19 -10.66 20.18
C GLY A 39 12.01 -9.16 20.43
N SER A 40 10.82 -8.59 20.26
CA SER A 40 10.60 -7.17 20.50
C SER A 40 10.74 -6.85 21.99
N VAL A 41 11.53 -5.81 22.30
CA VAL A 41 11.68 -5.26 23.67
C VAL A 41 10.34 -4.86 24.30
N VAL A 42 9.28 -4.68 23.51
CA VAL A 42 7.93 -4.42 24.03
C VAL A 42 7.44 -5.56 24.92
N PHE A 43 7.85 -6.80 24.65
CA PHE A 43 7.51 -7.99 25.45
C PHE A 43 8.36 -8.12 26.71
N GLU A 44 9.40 -7.30 26.86
CA GLU A 44 10.16 -7.16 28.10
C GLU A 44 9.51 -6.18 29.07
N VAL A 45 8.58 -5.35 28.60
CA VAL A 45 7.86 -4.38 29.44
C VAL A 45 6.90 -5.11 30.38
N LEU A 46 7.16 -5.03 31.68
CA LEU A 46 6.31 -5.58 32.72
C LEU A 46 5.36 -4.52 33.25
N PHE A 47 4.06 -4.83 33.26
CA PHE A 47 3.04 -4.03 33.91
C PHE A 47 2.70 -4.61 35.28
N SER A 48 2.29 -3.77 36.23
CA SER A 48 1.68 -4.29 37.46
C SER A 48 0.35 -4.97 37.10
N ALA A 49 -0.07 -5.96 37.90
CA ALA A 49 -1.34 -6.66 37.66
C ALA A 49 -2.55 -5.70 37.59
N GLU A 50 -2.53 -4.62 38.37
CA GLU A 50 -3.58 -3.59 38.33
C GLU A 50 -3.58 -2.84 36.99
N TYR A 51 -2.42 -2.40 36.50
CA TYR A 51 -2.31 -1.71 35.22
C TYR A 51 -2.65 -2.65 34.05
N GLN A 52 -2.14 -3.88 34.07
CA GLN A 52 -2.45 -4.89 33.06
C GLN A 52 -3.96 -5.15 33.00
N GLY A 53 -4.62 -5.39 34.14
CA GLY A 53 -6.06 -5.62 34.18
C GLY A 53 -6.88 -4.43 33.67
N LYS A 54 -6.40 -3.19 33.82
CA LYS A 54 -7.04 -2.01 33.21
C LYS A 54 -6.92 -2.03 31.68
N LEU A 55 -5.74 -2.36 31.15
CA LEU A 55 -5.52 -2.46 29.69
C LEU A 55 -6.34 -3.60 29.08
N GLU A 56 -6.40 -4.76 29.73
CA GLU A 56 -7.19 -5.91 29.27
C GLU A 56 -8.68 -5.58 29.21
N ARG A 57 -9.22 -4.88 30.23
CA ARG A 57 -10.61 -4.41 30.20
C ARG A 57 -10.87 -3.43 29.06
N LEU A 58 -9.97 -2.48 28.81
CA LEU A 58 -10.13 -1.55 27.69
C LEU A 58 -10.27 -2.29 26.35
N VAL A 59 -9.57 -3.41 26.16
CA VAL A 59 -9.68 -4.23 24.94
C VAL A 59 -10.95 -5.08 24.95
N ALA A 60 -11.28 -5.71 26.09
CA ALA A 60 -12.44 -6.59 26.23
C ALA A 60 -13.78 -5.85 26.13
N ASP A 61 -13.82 -4.58 26.57
CA ASP A 61 -15.00 -3.72 26.53
C ASP A 61 -15.28 -3.13 25.14
N LEU A 62 -14.36 -3.32 24.17
CA LEU A 62 -14.59 -2.87 22.79
C LEU A 62 -15.74 -3.66 22.16
N PRO A 63 -16.70 -2.97 21.51
CA PRO A 63 -17.76 -3.64 20.75
C PRO A 63 -17.17 -4.58 19.69
N LYS A 64 -17.78 -5.75 19.50
CA LYS A 64 -17.30 -6.74 18.53
C LYS A 64 -17.25 -6.17 17.11
N GLU A 65 -18.19 -5.28 16.80
CA GLU A 65 -18.31 -4.59 15.52
C GLU A 65 -17.04 -3.81 15.15
N VAL A 66 -16.31 -3.28 16.15
CA VAL A 66 -15.02 -2.59 15.94
C VAL A 66 -13.99 -3.55 15.34
N PHE A 67 -13.94 -4.80 15.79
CA PHE A 67 -13.03 -5.80 15.23
C PHE A 67 -13.47 -6.28 13.84
N PHE A 68 -14.77 -6.17 13.52
CA PHE A 68 -15.29 -6.58 12.22
C PHE A 68 -15.21 -5.47 11.15
N ALA A 69 -15.17 -4.20 11.55
CA ALA A 69 -15.08 -3.06 10.65
C ALA A 69 -13.75 -3.02 9.87
N SER A 70 -13.82 -2.71 8.57
CA SER A 70 -12.68 -2.71 7.66
C SER A 70 -11.74 -1.51 7.82
N ASP A 71 -12.21 -0.43 8.44
CA ASP A 71 -11.51 0.85 8.57
C ASP A 71 -10.95 1.14 9.98
N SER A 72 -11.28 0.30 10.97
CA SER A 72 -10.92 0.54 12.37
C SER A 72 -9.41 0.75 12.59
N LEU A 73 -8.56 -0.04 11.93
CA LEU A 73 -7.10 0.12 12.01
C LEU A 73 -6.62 1.48 11.49
N GLY A 74 -7.26 2.00 10.43
CA GLY A 74 -6.94 3.30 9.86
C GLY A 74 -7.29 4.44 10.80
N TRP A 75 -8.48 4.40 11.40
CA TRP A 75 -8.93 5.38 12.40
C TRP A 75 -8.05 5.39 13.65
N VAL A 76 -7.72 4.19 14.14
CA VAL A 76 -6.85 3.99 15.30
C VAL A 76 -5.46 4.59 15.05
N TYR A 77 -4.88 4.34 13.87
CA TYR A 77 -3.59 4.92 13.51
C TYR A 77 -3.64 6.44 13.36
N GLN A 78 -4.68 6.99 12.71
CA GLN A 78 -4.88 8.42 12.57
C GLN A 78 -5.01 9.11 13.95
N PHE A 79 -5.74 8.49 14.87
CA PHE A 79 -5.90 8.98 16.24
C PHE A 79 -4.54 9.11 16.96
N TRP A 80 -3.66 8.11 16.85
CA TRP A 80 -2.32 8.18 17.47
C TRP A 80 -1.43 9.28 16.89
N GLN A 81 -1.60 9.63 15.62
CA GLN A 81 -0.81 10.67 14.97
C GLN A 81 -1.37 12.08 15.18
N ALA A 82 -2.64 12.22 15.59
CA ALA A 82 -3.34 13.51 15.69
C ALA A 82 -2.63 14.51 16.61
N LYS A 83 -2.29 14.10 17.85
CA LYS A 83 -1.56 14.96 18.80
C LYS A 83 -0.22 15.40 18.24
N ARG A 84 0.55 14.46 17.66
CA ARG A 84 1.87 14.77 17.08
C ARG A 84 1.75 15.74 15.91
N LYS A 85 0.73 15.58 15.07
CA LYS A 85 0.42 16.47 13.95
C LYS A 85 0.09 17.89 14.44
N GLU A 86 -0.70 18.02 15.49
CA GLU A 86 -1.01 19.33 16.10
C GLU A 86 0.24 20.02 16.66
N GLU A 87 1.09 19.29 17.40
CA GLU A 87 2.36 19.80 17.93
C GLU A 87 3.28 20.31 16.83
N ILE A 88 3.43 19.54 15.73
CA ILE A 88 4.24 19.94 14.59
C ILE A 88 3.66 21.18 13.92
N ASN A 89 2.35 21.21 13.67
CA ASN A 89 1.70 22.35 13.02
C ASN A 89 1.83 23.63 13.86
N ALA A 90 1.73 23.52 15.20
CA ALA A 90 1.91 24.65 16.11
C ALA A 90 3.36 25.15 16.18
N SER A 91 4.35 24.27 15.92
CA SER A 91 5.76 24.65 15.96
C SER A 91 6.24 25.43 14.72
N GLU A 92 5.46 25.45 13.64
CA GLU A 92 5.78 26.09 12.35
C GLU A 92 7.13 25.67 11.71
N VAL A 93 7.73 24.58 12.19
CA VAL A 93 8.97 24.04 11.63
C VAL A 93 8.76 23.61 10.17
N LYS A 94 9.82 23.65 9.38
CA LYS A 94 9.79 23.08 8.03
C LYS A 94 9.69 21.57 8.14
N ILE A 95 8.77 20.99 7.38
CA ILE A 95 8.44 19.57 7.42
C ILE A 95 9.51 18.81 6.65
N GLY A 96 10.34 18.05 7.38
CA GLY A 96 11.34 17.14 6.84
C GLY A 96 10.99 15.69 7.16
N GLU A 97 12.01 14.82 7.12
CA GLU A 97 11.90 13.37 7.36
C GLU A 97 11.09 13.01 8.63
N ARG A 98 11.35 13.70 9.74
CA ARG A 98 10.73 13.36 11.04
C ARG A 98 9.26 13.78 11.14
N GLU A 99 8.89 14.85 10.42
CA GLU A 99 7.57 15.44 10.49
C GLU A 99 6.63 14.93 9.40
N LEU A 100 7.18 14.58 8.22
CA LEU A 100 6.40 14.26 7.03
C LEU A 100 5.33 13.19 7.31
N PRO A 101 5.65 12.03 7.91
CA PRO A 101 4.65 10.98 8.15
C PRO A 101 3.45 11.50 8.96
N ALA A 102 3.69 12.26 10.02
CA ALA A 102 2.63 12.75 10.89
C ALA A 102 1.71 13.78 10.23
N VAL A 103 2.25 14.66 9.37
CA VAL A 103 1.47 15.77 8.81
C VAL A 103 0.74 15.43 7.51
N THR A 104 1.28 14.50 6.71
CA THR A 104 0.71 14.15 5.41
C THR A 104 -0.25 12.96 5.44
N GLN A 105 -0.27 12.18 6.52
CA GLN A 105 -1.20 11.07 6.67
C GLN A 105 -2.64 11.56 6.87
N LEU A 106 -3.51 11.16 5.96
CA LEU A 106 -4.95 11.44 5.95
C LEU A 106 -5.70 10.15 5.64
N PHE A 107 -6.57 9.73 6.56
CA PHE A 107 -7.45 8.60 6.30
C PHE A 107 -8.48 8.97 5.22
N THR A 108 -8.67 8.10 4.24
CA THR A 108 -9.65 8.31 3.16
C THR A 108 -10.97 7.66 3.54
N GLU A 109 -12.07 8.40 3.49
CA GLU A 109 -13.38 7.88 3.86
C GLU A 109 -13.87 6.80 2.87
N PRO A 110 -14.64 5.78 3.33
CA PRO A 110 -15.07 4.65 2.50
C PRO A 110 -15.79 5.06 1.21
N TYR A 111 -16.63 6.10 1.26
CA TYR A 111 -17.39 6.52 0.07
C TYR A 111 -16.46 7.06 -1.04
N MET A 112 -15.36 7.74 -0.68
CA MET A 112 -14.39 8.26 -1.65
C MET A 112 -13.65 7.10 -2.32
N VAL A 113 -13.27 6.09 -1.52
CA VAL A 113 -12.62 4.88 -2.01
C VAL A 113 -13.55 4.15 -2.99
N ASN A 114 -14.78 3.86 -2.57
CA ASN A 114 -15.76 3.16 -3.41
C ASN A 114 -16.08 3.95 -4.68
N PHE A 115 -16.24 5.27 -4.60
CA PHE A 115 -16.47 6.11 -5.77
C PHE A 115 -15.35 5.99 -6.80
N LEU A 116 -14.08 6.07 -6.37
CA LEU A 116 -12.94 5.97 -7.28
C LEU A 116 -12.79 4.56 -7.87
N LEU A 117 -13.04 3.51 -7.09
CA LEU A 117 -12.92 2.12 -7.55
C LEU A 117 -14.06 1.71 -8.48
N ASP A 118 -15.31 2.07 -8.14
CA ASP A 118 -16.47 1.80 -8.98
C ASP A 118 -16.34 2.50 -10.34
N ASN A 119 -15.84 3.73 -10.37
CA ASN A 119 -15.62 4.47 -11.61
C ASN A 119 -14.25 4.22 -12.27
N SER A 120 -13.51 3.21 -11.83
CA SER A 120 -12.31 2.72 -12.53
C SER A 120 -12.43 1.23 -12.83
N LEU A 121 -12.08 0.37 -11.87
CA LEU A 121 -12.21 -1.08 -12.01
C LEU A 121 -13.67 -1.51 -12.23
N GLY A 122 -14.64 -0.86 -11.57
CA GLY A 122 -16.06 -1.13 -11.76
C GLY A 122 -16.58 -0.77 -13.16
N ALA A 123 -16.07 0.31 -13.75
CA ALA A 123 -16.38 0.70 -15.12
C ALA A 123 -15.82 -0.31 -16.14
N TRP A 124 -14.56 -0.74 -15.97
CA TRP A 124 -13.93 -1.80 -16.76
C TRP A 124 -14.71 -3.12 -16.68
N TRP A 125 -15.19 -3.46 -15.48
CA TRP A 125 -16.00 -4.64 -15.21
C TRP A 125 -17.37 -4.57 -15.88
N ALA A 126 -18.09 -3.47 -15.67
CA ALA A 126 -19.42 -3.26 -16.23
C ALA A 126 -19.40 -3.31 -17.76
N ALA A 127 -18.36 -2.77 -18.41
CA ALA A 127 -18.18 -2.82 -19.86
C ALA A 127 -18.07 -4.25 -20.42
N ARG A 128 -17.66 -5.22 -19.61
CA ARG A 128 -17.56 -6.65 -19.99
C ARG A 128 -18.79 -7.46 -19.64
N ARG A 129 -19.58 -6.98 -18.67
CA ARG A 129 -20.80 -7.65 -18.21
C ARG A 129 -22.03 -7.25 -19.00
N LEU A 130 -22.11 -5.97 -19.37
CA LEU A 130 -23.25 -5.39 -20.05
C LEU A 130 -23.15 -5.58 -21.57
N ASN A 131 -24.25 -5.99 -22.20
CA ASN A 131 -24.33 -6.11 -23.65
C ASN A 131 -25.05 -4.92 -24.31
N GLU A 132 -24.98 -4.80 -25.64
CA GLU A 132 -25.55 -3.67 -26.38
C GLU A 132 -27.08 -3.50 -26.19
N ALA A 133 -27.83 -4.59 -26.01
CA ALA A 133 -29.27 -4.49 -25.76
C ALA A 133 -29.56 -3.84 -24.40
N GLU A 134 -28.71 -4.09 -23.40
CA GLU A 134 -28.83 -3.48 -22.08
C GLU A 134 -28.41 -2.01 -22.11
N LEU A 135 -27.30 -1.70 -22.79
CA LEU A 135 -26.78 -0.33 -22.92
C LEU A 135 -27.69 0.60 -23.72
N THR A 136 -28.52 0.08 -24.62
CA THR A 136 -29.49 0.89 -25.40
C THR A 136 -30.88 0.89 -24.77
N GLY A 137 -31.27 -0.21 -24.11
CA GLY A 137 -32.61 -0.41 -23.56
C GLY A 137 -32.83 0.13 -22.15
N ALA A 138 -31.78 0.41 -21.38
CA ALA A 138 -31.94 0.88 -20.00
C ALA A 138 -32.52 2.30 -19.91
N ASN A 139 -33.43 2.51 -18.94
CA ASN A 139 -34.04 3.82 -18.69
C ASN A 139 -33.26 4.64 -17.66
N ALA A 140 -32.54 3.98 -16.75
CA ALA A 140 -31.78 4.61 -15.67
C ALA A 140 -30.46 3.88 -15.41
N GLU A 141 -29.48 4.60 -14.84
CA GLU A 141 -28.17 4.04 -14.46
C GLU A 141 -28.30 2.89 -13.45
N GLU A 142 -29.31 2.95 -12.57
CA GLU A 142 -29.54 1.94 -11.54
C GLU A 142 -29.80 0.54 -12.13
N GLU A 143 -30.51 0.48 -13.27
CA GLU A 143 -30.75 -0.78 -13.97
C GLU A 143 -29.45 -1.38 -14.49
N LEU A 144 -28.51 -0.54 -14.95
CA LEU A 144 -27.20 -0.98 -15.45
C LEU A 144 -26.29 -1.42 -14.30
N ARG A 145 -26.28 -0.67 -13.19
CA ARG A 145 -25.55 -1.07 -11.97
C ARG A 145 -26.01 -2.43 -11.48
N SER A 146 -27.32 -2.62 -11.32
CA SER A 146 -27.90 -3.88 -10.84
C SER A 146 -27.54 -5.07 -11.74
N LYS A 147 -27.52 -4.89 -13.07
CA LYS A 147 -27.12 -5.93 -14.03
C LYS A 147 -25.62 -6.24 -14.02
N ALA A 148 -24.79 -5.23 -13.79
CA ALA A 148 -23.34 -5.40 -13.72
C ALA A 148 -22.86 -5.97 -12.36
N ALA A 149 -23.61 -5.71 -11.28
CA ALA A 149 -23.27 -6.11 -9.93
C ALA A 149 -23.17 -7.64 -9.76
N ILE A 150 -22.32 -8.04 -8.82
CA ILE A 150 -22.17 -9.43 -8.36
C ILE A 150 -22.08 -9.44 -6.82
N PRO A 151 -22.29 -10.57 -6.14
CA PRO A 151 -22.08 -10.65 -4.68
C PRO A 151 -20.70 -10.12 -4.28
N GLY A 152 -20.67 -9.16 -3.36
CA GLY A 152 -19.44 -8.47 -2.91
C GLY A 152 -19.02 -7.26 -3.75
N VAL A 153 -19.64 -7.02 -4.92
CA VAL A 153 -19.33 -5.87 -5.80
C VAL A 153 -20.65 -5.19 -6.23
N PRO A 154 -21.22 -4.32 -5.36
CA PRO A 154 -22.53 -3.71 -5.62
C PRO A 154 -22.49 -2.57 -6.65
N LEU A 155 -21.32 -1.95 -6.89
CA LEU A 155 -21.11 -0.85 -7.83
C LEU A 155 -21.98 0.39 -7.56
N GLU A 156 -22.26 0.69 -6.29
CA GLU A 156 -23.19 1.74 -5.85
C GLU A 156 -22.87 3.13 -6.42
N PHE A 157 -21.59 3.43 -6.62
CA PHE A 157 -21.13 4.72 -7.10
C PHE A 157 -20.81 4.75 -8.59
N LEU A 158 -20.92 3.62 -9.30
CA LEU A 158 -20.64 3.56 -10.73
C LEU A 158 -21.59 4.48 -11.50
N ARG A 159 -21.03 5.40 -12.28
CA ARG A 159 -21.78 6.36 -13.10
C ARG A 159 -21.76 5.97 -14.57
N PHE A 160 -22.88 6.25 -15.23
CA PHE A 160 -23.01 6.13 -16.68
C PHE A 160 -23.40 7.48 -17.30
N VAL A 161 -23.01 7.69 -18.54
CA VAL A 161 -23.48 8.78 -19.39
C VAL A 161 -24.25 8.20 -20.57
N LYS A 162 -25.29 8.90 -21.03
CA LYS A 162 -26.08 8.50 -22.20
C LYS A 162 -25.80 9.44 -23.36
N GLU A 163 -25.16 8.91 -24.41
CA GLU A 163 -24.86 9.65 -25.63
C GLU A 163 -25.48 8.94 -26.83
N ASN A 164 -26.19 9.68 -27.69
CA ASN A 164 -26.85 9.14 -28.88
C ASN A 164 -27.76 7.91 -28.59
N GLY A 165 -28.43 7.92 -27.44
CA GLY A 165 -29.33 6.84 -27.02
C GLY A 165 -28.64 5.62 -26.41
N ARG A 166 -27.30 5.59 -26.32
CA ARG A 166 -26.52 4.48 -25.77
C ARG A 166 -25.83 4.91 -24.47
N TRP A 167 -25.96 4.09 -23.44
CA TRP A 167 -25.25 4.26 -22.18
C TRP A 167 -23.80 3.75 -22.29
N ALA A 168 -22.90 4.40 -21.56
CA ALA A 168 -21.54 3.92 -21.32
C ALA A 168 -21.09 4.36 -19.92
N PRO A 169 -20.17 3.62 -19.26
CA PRO A 169 -19.55 4.10 -18.03
C PRO A 169 -18.95 5.50 -18.23
N ALA A 170 -19.18 6.40 -17.28
CA ALA A 170 -18.80 7.81 -17.39
C ALA A 170 -17.28 8.03 -17.51
N SER A 171 -16.49 7.12 -16.94
CA SER A 171 -15.02 7.12 -17.03
C SER A 171 -14.48 6.37 -18.26
N GLY A 172 -15.37 5.90 -19.14
CA GLY A 172 -15.03 5.09 -20.31
C GLY A 172 -14.93 3.59 -20.01
N THR A 173 -14.74 2.80 -21.06
CA THR A 173 -14.70 1.33 -20.99
C THR A 173 -13.31 0.73 -20.76
N LEU A 174 -12.28 1.58 -20.73
CA LEU A 174 -10.89 1.22 -20.44
C LEU A 174 -10.36 0.08 -21.34
N PRO A 175 -10.42 0.21 -22.68
CA PRO A 175 -10.12 -0.88 -23.61
C PRO A 175 -8.63 -1.26 -23.68
N ALA A 176 -7.73 -0.41 -23.18
CA ALA A 176 -6.30 -0.68 -23.12
C ALA A 176 -5.88 -1.53 -21.90
N TRP A 177 -6.79 -1.76 -20.95
CA TRP A 177 -6.55 -2.65 -19.83
C TRP A 177 -6.63 -4.12 -20.29
N PRO A 178 -5.89 -5.03 -19.64
CA PRO A 178 -5.85 -6.44 -20.02
C PRO A 178 -7.22 -7.10 -19.90
N ASP A 179 -7.48 -8.12 -20.73
CA ASP A 179 -8.75 -8.86 -20.70
C ASP A 179 -8.86 -9.85 -19.53
N HIS A 180 -7.73 -10.33 -19.05
CA HIS A 180 -7.65 -11.23 -17.90
C HIS A 180 -7.18 -10.48 -16.66
N LEU A 181 -7.86 -10.69 -15.54
CA LEU A 181 -7.52 -10.03 -14.29
C LEU A 181 -6.13 -10.44 -13.78
N LYS A 182 -5.59 -11.61 -14.15
CA LYS A 182 -4.23 -12.04 -13.74
C LYS A 182 -3.13 -11.08 -14.23
N ASP A 183 -3.41 -10.36 -15.32
CA ASP A 183 -2.47 -9.45 -15.95
C ASP A 183 -2.71 -8.00 -15.49
N LEU A 184 -3.84 -7.73 -14.83
CA LEU A 184 -4.16 -6.42 -14.27
C LEU A 184 -3.25 -6.13 -13.08
N LYS A 185 -2.65 -4.94 -13.04
CA LYS A 185 -1.76 -4.51 -11.96
C LYS A 185 -2.23 -3.18 -11.44
N VAL A 186 -2.40 -3.10 -10.12
CA VAL A 186 -2.89 -1.92 -9.42
C VAL A 186 -1.85 -1.46 -8.41
N LEU A 187 -1.65 -0.15 -8.30
CA LEU A 187 -0.75 0.46 -7.33
C LEU A 187 -1.47 1.53 -6.51
N ASP A 188 -1.28 1.49 -5.20
CA ASP A 188 -1.43 2.65 -4.32
C ASP A 188 -0.03 3.13 -3.84
N PRO A 189 0.51 4.23 -4.41
CA PRO A 189 1.85 4.71 -4.07
C PRO A 189 1.93 5.47 -2.73
N CYS A 190 0.81 5.70 -2.05
CA CYS A 190 0.73 6.36 -0.75
C CYS A 190 -0.30 5.64 0.13
N CYS A 191 -0.10 4.34 0.31
CA CYS A 191 -1.18 3.47 0.74
C CYS A 191 -1.63 3.64 2.19
N GLY A 192 -0.87 4.36 3.02
CA GLY A 192 -1.16 4.51 4.44
C GLY A 192 -1.38 3.13 5.08
N SER A 193 -2.47 2.99 5.84
CA SER A 193 -2.88 1.72 6.45
C SER A 193 -3.54 0.72 5.48
N GLY A 194 -3.51 0.98 4.17
CA GLY A 194 -3.93 0.03 3.13
C GLY A 194 -5.43 0.07 2.77
N HIS A 195 -6.16 1.17 3.05
CA HIS A 195 -7.61 1.21 2.83
C HIS A 195 -8.01 0.96 1.36
N PHE A 196 -7.35 1.61 0.39
CA PHE A 196 -7.58 1.32 -1.03
C PHE A 196 -7.20 -0.12 -1.39
N LEU A 197 -6.10 -0.65 -0.84
CA LEU A 197 -5.65 -2.01 -1.11
C LEU A 197 -6.65 -3.05 -0.62
N VAL A 198 -7.23 -2.86 0.57
CA VAL A 198 -8.28 -3.74 1.11
C VAL A 198 -9.56 -3.64 0.28
N ALA A 199 -9.97 -2.43 -0.12
CA ALA A 199 -11.16 -2.27 -0.95
C ALA A 199 -10.97 -2.90 -2.34
N LEU A 200 -9.81 -2.70 -2.98
CA LEU A 200 -9.43 -3.37 -4.22
C LEU A 200 -9.40 -4.90 -4.07
N PHE A 201 -8.85 -5.40 -2.97
CA PHE A 201 -8.85 -6.83 -2.64
C PHE A 201 -10.28 -7.39 -2.62
N LEU A 202 -11.18 -6.75 -1.87
CA LEU A 202 -12.58 -7.16 -1.73
C LEU A 202 -13.37 -7.05 -3.04
N MET A 203 -12.95 -6.16 -3.95
CA MET A 203 -13.54 -6.02 -5.28
C MET A 203 -12.98 -7.05 -6.28
N LEU A 204 -11.68 -7.32 -6.27
CA LEU A 204 -11.02 -8.20 -7.23
C LEU A 204 -11.28 -9.68 -6.98
N VAL A 205 -11.32 -10.12 -5.72
CA VAL A 205 -11.56 -11.54 -5.39
C VAL A 205 -12.87 -12.08 -6.00
N PRO A 206 -14.04 -11.45 -5.81
CA PRO A 206 -15.28 -11.92 -6.43
C PRO A 206 -15.27 -11.78 -7.96
N MET A 207 -14.62 -10.76 -8.52
CA MET A 207 -14.48 -10.63 -9.98
C MET A 207 -13.63 -11.77 -10.57
N ARG A 208 -12.55 -12.15 -9.89
CA ARG A 208 -11.68 -13.28 -10.24
C ARG A 208 -12.44 -14.60 -10.19
N MET A 209 -13.20 -14.83 -9.12
CA MET A 209 -14.06 -16.01 -9.00
C MET A 209 -15.05 -16.08 -10.17
N ALA A 210 -15.71 -14.96 -10.49
CA ALA A 210 -16.72 -14.90 -11.55
C ALA A 210 -16.15 -15.05 -12.97
N MET A 211 -14.98 -14.48 -13.26
CA MET A 211 -14.37 -14.53 -14.61
C MET A 211 -13.52 -15.77 -14.86
N GLU A 212 -12.83 -16.26 -13.83
CA GLU A 212 -11.79 -17.29 -13.98
C GLU A 212 -12.21 -18.62 -13.34
N GLY A 213 -13.41 -18.71 -12.75
CA GLY A 213 -13.93 -19.94 -12.16
C GLY A 213 -13.17 -20.41 -10.92
N MET A 214 -12.44 -19.50 -10.26
CA MET A 214 -11.63 -19.79 -9.08
C MET A 214 -12.48 -20.01 -7.83
N SER A 215 -12.00 -20.88 -6.93
CA SER A 215 -12.49 -20.90 -5.55
C SER A 215 -12.12 -19.62 -4.81
N SER A 216 -12.81 -19.33 -3.70
CA SER A 216 -12.50 -18.17 -2.85
C SER A 216 -11.03 -18.16 -2.42
N ARG A 217 -10.48 -19.32 -2.03
CA ARG A 217 -9.08 -19.42 -1.59
C ARG A 217 -8.09 -19.11 -2.73
N GLU A 218 -8.30 -19.69 -3.90
CA GLU A 218 -7.44 -19.46 -5.07
C GLU A 218 -7.50 -18.00 -5.53
N ALA A 219 -8.70 -17.41 -5.55
CA ALA A 219 -8.88 -16.01 -5.91
C ALA A 219 -8.20 -15.07 -4.91
N VAL A 220 -8.34 -15.33 -3.60
CA VAL A 220 -7.64 -14.56 -2.55
C VAL A 220 -6.12 -14.61 -2.74
N ASP A 221 -5.56 -15.81 -2.89
CA ASP A 221 -4.11 -15.97 -3.05
C ASP A 221 -3.62 -15.28 -4.33
N ALA A 222 -4.35 -15.44 -5.42
CA ALA A 222 -3.93 -14.89 -6.69
C ALA A 222 -4.05 -13.35 -6.73
N VAL A 223 -5.06 -12.75 -6.09
CA VAL A 223 -5.18 -11.28 -6.01
C VAL A 223 -4.02 -10.66 -5.25
N LEU A 224 -3.64 -11.26 -4.11
CA LEU A 224 -2.50 -10.79 -3.30
C LEU A 224 -1.18 -10.88 -4.09
N ALA A 225 -0.97 -11.99 -4.80
CA ALA A 225 0.27 -12.27 -5.51
C ALA A 225 0.42 -11.56 -6.87
N GLN A 226 -0.69 -11.20 -7.53
CA GLN A 226 -0.66 -10.76 -8.95
C GLN A 226 -1.10 -9.32 -9.14
N ASN A 227 -2.07 -8.85 -8.35
CA ASN A 227 -2.78 -7.61 -8.64
C ASN A 227 -2.33 -6.43 -7.79
N LEU A 228 -2.18 -6.63 -6.49
CA LEU A 228 -2.10 -5.53 -5.51
C LEU A 228 -0.66 -5.14 -5.21
N HIS A 229 -0.37 -3.85 -5.33
CA HIS A 229 0.92 -3.28 -4.99
C HIS A 229 0.75 -2.01 -4.16
N GLY A 230 1.59 -1.82 -3.16
CA GLY A 230 1.51 -0.68 -2.26
C GLY A 230 2.87 -0.08 -1.94
N LEU A 231 2.93 1.25 -1.80
CA LEU A 231 4.07 1.95 -1.24
C LEU A 231 3.60 2.93 -0.19
N GLU A 232 4.38 3.05 0.87
CA GLU A 232 4.17 4.03 1.91
C GLU A 232 5.52 4.49 2.45
N LEU A 233 5.58 5.73 2.94
CA LEU A 233 6.79 6.32 3.49
C LEU A 233 7.06 5.81 4.91
N ASP A 234 6.00 5.67 5.72
CA ASP A 234 6.11 5.20 7.10
C ASP A 234 6.08 3.67 7.20
N ARG A 235 7.15 3.08 7.74
CA ARG A 235 7.25 1.64 7.97
C ARG A 235 6.08 1.10 8.81
N ARG A 236 5.59 1.86 9.79
CA ARG A 236 4.49 1.42 10.67
C ARG A 236 3.19 1.26 9.88
N CYS A 237 2.93 2.17 8.94
CA CYS A 237 1.79 2.08 8.03
C CYS A 237 1.89 0.88 7.08
N VAL A 238 3.10 0.58 6.57
CA VAL A 238 3.34 -0.62 5.76
C VAL A 238 2.99 -1.89 6.53
N GLU A 239 3.44 -1.99 7.78
CA GLU A 239 3.11 -3.11 8.68
C GLU A 239 1.58 -3.22 8.89
N LEU A 240 0.88 -2.10 9.10
CA LEU A 240 -0.59 -2.07 9.23
C LEU A 240 -1.32 -2.44 7.93
N ALA A 241 -0.84 -1.99 6.78
CA ALA A 241 -1.44 -2.31 5.48
C ALA A 241 -1.29 -3.80 5.14
N ALA A 242 -0.10 -4.37 5.38
CA ALA A 242 0.13 -5.79 5.26
C ALA A 242 -0.76 -6.59 6.22
N PHE A 243 -0.93 -6.11 7.46
CA PHE A 243 -1.83 -6.72 8.44
C PHE A 243 -3.28 -6.72 7.96
N ALA A 244 -3.76 -5.57 7.48
CA ALA A 244 -5.14 -5.40 7.05
C ALA A 244 -5.48 -6.30 5.86
N LEU A 245 -4.57 -6.47 4.89
CA LEU A 245 -4.73 -7.42 3.80
C LEU A 245 -4.73 -8.87 4.29
N ALA A 246 -3.77 -9.25 5.15
CA ALA A 246 -3.71 -10.61 5.68
C ALA A 246 -4.96 -10.98 6.48
N LEU A 247 -5.42 -10.07 7.34
CA LEU A 247 -6.64 -10.24 8.10
C LEU A 247 -7.88 -10.33 7.20
N SER A 248 -7.95 -9.50 6.15
CA SER A 248 -9.02 -9.57 5.15
C SER A 248 -9.01 -10.92 4.42
N ALA A 249 -7.83 -11.44 4.09
CA ALA A 249 -7.67 -12.74 3.44
C ALA A 249 -8.07 -13.91 4.34
N TRP A 250 -7.74 -13.88 5.63
CA TRP A 250 -8.13 -14.92 6.60
C TRP A 250 -9.59 -14.81 7.06
N ARG A 251 -10.26 -13.69 6.79
CA ARG A 251 -11.69 -13.51 7.08
C ARG A 251 -12.57 -13.63 5.85
N TYR A 252 -11.99 -13.78 4.67
CA TYR A 252 -12.76 -13.85 3.43
C TYR A 252 -13.68 -15.10 3.44
N PRO A 253 -14.98 -14.96 3.07
CA PRO A 253 -15.92 -16.08 3.05
C PRO A 253 -15.38 -17.29 2.28
N ASP A 254 -15.58 -18.49 2.83
CA ASP A 254 -15.09 -19.76 2.27
C ASP A 254 -13.55 -19.89 2.12
N ALA A 255 -12.79 -18.92 2.63
CA ALA A 255 -11.33 -18.96 2.77
C ALA A 255 -10.87 -18.66 4.21
N VAL A 256 -11.78 -18.82 5.18
CA VAL A 256 -11.60 -18.43 6.58
C VAL A 256 -10.49 -19.23 7.27
N GLY A 257 -9.75 -18.54 8.13
CA GLY A 257 -8.75 -19.13 9.02
C GLY A 257 -7.31 -18.85 8.59
N TYR A 258 -6.41 -18.97 9.55
CA TYR A 258 -4.99 -18.81 9.30
C TYR A 258 -4.48 -19.86 8.30
N ARG A 259 -3.72 -19.37 7.34
CA ARG A 259 -2.85 -20.15 6.44
C ARG A 259 -1.69 -19.26 5.99
N PRO A 260 -0.57 -19.84 5.54
CA PRO A 260 0.44 -19.10 4.80
C PRO A 260 -0.21 -18.37 3.62
N LEU A 261 0.09 -17.10 3.46
CA LEU A 261 -0.34 -16.28 2.34
C LEU A 261 0.81 -16.15 1.35
N PRO A 262 0.53 -15.95 0.05
CA PRO A 262 1.57 -15.56 -0.89
C PRO A 262 2.15 -14.20 -0.52
N GLU A 263 3.25 -13.83 -1.18
CA GLU A 263 3.89 -12.55 -0.94
C GLU A 263 2.90 -11.39 -1.16
N ILE A 264 2.81 -10.50 -0.19
CA ILE A 264 2.07 -9.25 -0.28
C ILE A 264 3.03 -8.15 -0.77
N HIS A 265 2.77 -7.59 -1.94
CA HIS A 265 3.66 -6.62 -2.59
C HIS A 265 3.47 -5.18 -2.06
N ILE A 266 3.64 -5.00 -0.75
CA ILE A 266 3.70 -3.68 -0.10
C ILE A 266 5.14 -3.43 0.37
N ALA A 267 5.67 -2.23 0.15
CA ALA A 267 7.01 -1.87 0.59
C ALA A 267 7.10 -0.47 1.21
N CYS A 268 8.04 -0.32 2.15
CA CYS A 268 8.38 0.98 2.71
C CYS A 268 9.32 1.73 1.75
N SER A 269 8.80 2.77 1.12
CA SER A 269 9.56 3.66 0.23
C SER A 269 10.43 4.65 1.00
N GLY A 270 10.25 4.78 2.32
CA GLY A 270 10.97 5.71 3.19
C GLY A 270 12.19 5.11 3.91
N LEU A 271 12.62 3.90 3.57
CA LEU A 271 13.77 3.25 4.22
C LEU A 271 15.07 3.99 3.88
N ALA A 272 15.68 4.61 4.89
CA ALA A 272 16.98 5.25 4.78
C ALA A 272 18.09 4.21 4.64
N VAL A 273 19.03 4.46 3.72
CA VAL A 273 20.32 3.76 3.70
C VAL A 273 21.29 4.52 4.59
N THR A 274 21.55 4.00 5.78
CA THR A 274 22.38 4.66 6.81
C THR A 274 23.79 4.09 6.94
N SER A 275 24.05 2.92 6.34
CA SER A 275 25.37 2.28 6.35
C SER A 275 26.35 2.98 5.40
N LYS A 276 27.64 2.67 5.53
CA LYS A 276 28.63 3.15 4.54
C LYS A 276 28.38 2.48 3.20
N LYS A 277 28.67 3.21 2.12
CA LYS A 277 28.48 2.73 0.75
C LYS A 277 29.19 1.40 0.50
N GLU A 278 30.42 1.24 0.98
CA GLU A 278 31.23 0.04 0.78
C GLU A 278 30.61 -1.18 1.47
N GLU A 279 30.13 -1.01 2.72
CA GLU A 279 29.45 -2.05 3.49
C GLU A 279 28.11 -2.45 2.83
N TRP A 280 27.36 -1.47 2.33
CA TRP A 280 26.12 -1.69 1.59
C TRP A 280 26.34 -2.52 0.33
N ILE A 281 27.38 -2.20 -0.46
CA ILE A 281 27.72 -2.96 -1.67
C ILE A 281 28.26 -4.36 -1.32
N ASP A 282 28.93 -4.52 -0.17
CA ASP A 282 29.44 -5.83 0.29
C ASP A 282 28.31 -6.83 0.60
N LEU A 283 27.06 -6.38 0.80
CA LEU A 283 25.90 -7.29 0.89
C LEU A 283 25.71 -8.12 -0.39
N GLY A 284 26.11 -7.58 -1.54
CA GLY A 284 26.07 -8.29 -2.83
C GLY A 284 27.34 -9.07 -3.14
N LYS A 285 28.29 -9.19 -2.22
CA LYS A 285 29.58 -9.85 -2.49
C LYS A 285 29.37 -11.26 -3.02
N GLY A 286 29.98 -11.55 -4.17
CA GLY A 286 29.79 -12.80 -4.91
C GLY A 286 28.85 -12.69 -6.10
N ASP A 287 28.05 -11.63 -6.18
CA ASP A 287 27.17 -11.31 -7.30
C ASP A 287 27.42 -9.86 -7.79
N ASN A 288 28.18 -9.73 -8.87
CA ASN A 288 28.51 -8.43 -9.46
C ASN A 288 27.26 -7.63 -9.90
N ASP A 289 26.20 -8.30 -10.35
CA ASP A 289 24.97 -7.61 -10.76
C ASP A 289 24.25 -7.05 -9.53
N LEU A 290 24.20 -7.83 -8.44
CA LEU A 290 23.63 -7.36 -7.18
C LEU A 290 24.43 -6.19 -6.60
N GLN A 291 25.76 -6.21 -6.66
CA GLN A 291 26.60 -5.09 -6.23
C GLN A 291 26.30 -3.80 -7.00
N VAL A 292 26.15 -3.90 -8.32
CA VAL A 292 25.75 -2.75 -9.18
C VAL A 292 24.34 -2.26 -8.83
N ILE A 293 23.41 -3.18 -8.56
CA ILE A 293 22.06 -2.83 -8.12
C ILE A 293 22.10 -2.07 -6.80
N LEU A 294 22.78 -2.62 -5.79
CA LEU A 294 22.90 -2.03 -4.46
C LEU A 294 23.58 -0.66 -4.51
N GLU A 295 24.65 -0.50 -5.29
CA GLU A 295 25.30 0.80 -5.49
C GLU A 295 24.32 1.84 -6.06
N GLY A 296 23.55 1.47 -7.09
CA GLY A 296 22.55 2.37 -7.68
C GLY A 296 21.44 2.75 -6.69
N LEU A 297 20.99 1.79 -5.88
CA LEU A 297 19.95 2.00 -4.87
C LEU A 297 20.44 2.86 -3.71
N TYR A 298 21.71 2.72 -3.30
CA TYR A 298 22.33 3.54 -2.25
C TYR A 298 22.09 5.03 -2.51
N TYR A 299 22.43 5.50 -3.71
CA TYR A 299 22.30 6.92 -4.08
C TYR A 299 20.86 7.40 -4.20
N GLN A 300 19.96 6.53 -4.67
CA GLN A 300 18.56 6.90 -4.90
C GLN A 300 17.77 6.95 -3.59
N PHE A 301 18.06 6.04 -2.66
CA PHE A 301 17.36 5.91 -1.39
C PHE A 301 18.04 6.65 -0.24
N THR A 302 19.16 7.34 -0.47
CA THR A 302 19.78 8.22 0.55
C THR A 302 18.76 9.22 1.12
N ASN A 303 17.87 9.77 0.27
CA ASN A 303 16.82 10.71 0.69
C ASN A 303 15.43 10.08 0.73
N ALA A 304 15.34 8.75 0.79
CA ALA A 304 14.07 8.02 0.86
C ALA A 304 13.12 8.51 1.96
N PRO A 305 13.56 8.82 3.19
CA PRO A 305 12.65 9.28 4.24
C PRO A 305 11.94 10.61 3.94
N VAL A 306 12.42 11.37 2.95
CA VAL A 306 11.81 12.62 2.49
C VAL A 306 11.07 12.43 1.17
N LEU A 307 11.61 11.63 0.26
CA LEU A 307 11.10 11.49 -1.11
C LEU A 307 10.06 10.38 -1.26
N GLY A 308 10.20 9.28 -0.52
CA GLY A 308 9.33 8.10 -0.61
C GLY A 308 9.08 7.68 -2.05
N SER A 309 7.81 7.53 -2.41
CA SER A 309 7.38 7.11 -3.75
C SER A 309 7.68 8.10 -4.88
N LEU A 310 8.23 9.29 -4.58
CA LEU A 310 8.74 10.21 -5.61
C LEU A 310 10.08 9.74 -6.20
N ILE A 311 10.78 8.81 -5.55
CA ILE A 311 11.99 8.18 -6.10
C ILE A 311 11.63 7.52 -7.43
N ASP A 312 12.42 7.78 -8.46
CA ASP A 312 12.23 7.23 -9.80
C ASP A 312 13.46 6.43 -10.25
N PRO A 313 13.49 5.11 -9.99
CA PRO A 313 14.63 4.31 -10.37
C PRO A 313 14.83 4.19 -11.87
N GLY A 314 13.78 4.41 -12.66
CA GLY A 314 13.85 4.40 -14.13
C GLY A 314 14.43 5.67 -14.75
N ALA A 315 14.84 6.67 -13.95
CA ALA A 315 15.46 7.89 -14.45
C ALA A 315 16.72 7.55 -15.29
N LYS A 316 17.01 8.34 -16.34
CA LYS A 316 18.05 8.05 -17.35
C LYS A 316 19.41 7.64 -16.76
N ASN A 317 19.78 8.16 -15.59
CA ASN A 317 21.04 7.87 -14.93
C ASN A 317 21.10 6.49 -14.25
N PHE A 318 19.97 5.80 -14.11
CA PHE A 318 19.81 4.55 -13.35
C PHE A 318 19.07 3.44 -14.13
N GLN A 319 18.76 3.65 -15.42
CA GLN A 319 18.01 2.67 -16.24
C GLN A 319 18.68 1.28 -16.31
N GLY A 320 20.01 1.22 -16.30
CA GLY A 320 20.76 -0.05 -16.30
C GLY A 320 20.59 -0.86 -15.00
N VAL A 321 20.38 -0.18 -13.87
CA VAL A 321 20.18 -0.78 -12.53
C VAL A 321 18.80 -1.43 -12.47
N VAL A 322 17.78 -0.74 -12.98
CA VAL A 322 16.40 -1.23 -12.97
C VAL A 322 16.18 -2.43 -13.88
N LEU A 323 16.80 -2.44 -15.06
CA LEU A 323 16.67 -3.57 -15.99
C LEU A 323 17.31 -4.84 -15.41
N ARG A 324 18.40 -4.70 -14.64
CA ARG A 324 19.04 -5.80 -13.92
C ARG A 324 18.24 -6.22 -12.69
N ALA A 325 17.74 -5.29 -11.88
CA ALA A 325 16.89 -5.59 -10.72
C ALA A 325 15.59 -6.32 -11.11
N LYS A 326 14.97 -5.94 -12.23
CA LYS A 326 13.78 -6.65 -12.75
C LYS A 326 14.09 -8.04 -13.31
N LYS A 327 15.30 -8.26 -13.84
CA LYS A 327 15.75 -9.58 -14.32
C LYS A 327 16.19 -10.50 -13.17
N ASN A 328 16.67 -9.91 -12.06
CA ASN A 328 17.06 -10.60 -10.85
C ASN A 328 16.06 -10.33 -9.70
N LEU A 329 14.82 -10.79 -9.83
CA LEU A 329 13.94 -11.01 -8.66
C LEU A 329 14.61 -11.93 -7.61
N GLN A 330 15.62 -12.70 -8.05
CA GLN A 330 16.57 -13.43 -7.20
C GLN A 330 17.38 -12.54 -6.24
N ALA A 331 17.41 -11.21 -6.40
CA ALA A 331 18.13 -10.33 -5.49
C ALA A 331 17.53 -10.35 -4.08
N VAL A 332 16.21 -10.44 -3.96
CA VAL A 332 15.54 -10.58 -2.65
C VAL A 332 15.83 -11.97 -2.09
N ASP A 333 15.64 -13.03 -2.89
CA ASP A 333 15.92 -14.41 -2.48
C ASP A 333 17.38 -14.62 -2.06
N TYR A 334 18.33 -13.98 -2.75
CA TYR A 334 19.76 -14.02 -2.42
C TYR A 334 20.04 -13.33 -1.10
N LEU A 335 19.48 -12.12 -0.89
CA LEU A 335 19.61 -11.42 0.38
C LEU A 335 18.97 -12.23 1.51
N GLU A 336 17.81 -12.86 1.28
CA GLU A 336 17.17 -13.75 2.27
C GLU A 336 18.05 -14.95 2.62
N ALA A 337 18.61 -15.62 1.62
CA ALA A 337 19.52 -16.76 1.84
C ALA A 337 20.78 -16.34 2.60
N MET A 338 21.35 -15.16 2.29
CA MET A 338 22.52 -14.64 3.01
C MET A 338 22.21 -14.28 4.46
N LEU A 339 21.03 -13.69 4.71
CA LEU A 339 20.61 -13.33 6.06
C LEU A 339 20.34 -14.54 6.96
N ALA A 340 19.94 -15.68 6.39
CA ALA A 340 19.60 -16.88 7.17
C ALA A 340 20.80 -17.47 7.95
N GLU A 341 22.02 -17.28 7.45
CA GLU A 341 23.25 -17.79 8.07
C GLU A 341 24.09 -16.71 8.76
N GLU A 342 23.73 -15.44 8.61
CA GLU A 342 24.46 -14.30 9.17
C GLU A 342 24.21 -14.16 10.68
N LYS A 343 25.29 -13.98 11.44
CA LYS A 343 25.26 -13.89 12.91
C LYS A 343 25.56 -12.49 13.43
N ASN A 344 26.00 -11.58 12.55
CA ASN A 344 26.22 -10.20 12.91
C ASN A 344 24.89 -9.42 12.80
N ASP A 345 24.36 -8.99 13.95
CA ASP A 345 23.10 -8.26 14.04
C ASP A 345 23.06 -6.99 13.17
N GLU A 346 24.14 -6.21 13.12
CA GLU A 346 24.22 -4.99 12.29
C GLU A 346 24.12 -5.32 10.79
N ARG A 347 24.76 -6.42 10.37
CA ARG A 347 24.69 -6.88 8.98
C ARG A 347 23.33 -7.47 8.64
N VAL A 348 22.69 -8.14 9.60
CA VAL A 348 21.31 -8.63 9.46
C VAL A 348 20.34 -7.47 9.27
N GLU A 349 20.42 -6.45 10.12
CA GLU A 349 19.60 -5.24 9.99
C GLU A 349 19.83 -4.55 8.64
N MET A 350 21.09 -4.42 8.20
CA MET A 350 21.42 -3.82 6.91
C MET A 350 20.84 -4.62 5.74
N GLY A 351 20.91 -5.96 5.77
CA GLY A 351 20.31 -6.80 4.74
C GLY A 351 18.79 -6.72 4.70
N VAL A 352 18.12 -6.62 5.85
CA VAL A 352 16.65 -6.38 5.92
C VAL A 352 16.28 -5.04 5.27
N VAL A 353 17.07 -3.98 5.55
CA VAL A 353 16.88 -2.67 4.88
C VAL A 353 17.11 -2.79 3.38
N ALA A 354 18.16 -3.50 2.95
CA ALA A 354 18.45 -3.75 1.53
C ALA A 354 17.31 -4.48 0.82
N GLN A 355 16.75 -5.53 1.42
CA GLN A 355 15.56 -6.22 0.88
C GLN A 355 14.37 -5.27 0.71
N GLY A 356 14.08 -4.48 1.74
CA GLY A 356 12.99 -3.49 1.70
C GLY A 356 13.19 -2.45 0.60
N VAL A 357 14.41 -1.94 0.44
CA VAL A 357 14.79 -0.97 -0.61
C VAL A 357 14.70 -1.60 -2.00
N VAL A 358 15.19 -2.83 -2.20
CA VAL A 358 15.08 -3.57 -3.47
C VAL A 358 13.60 -3.78 -3.83
N LYS A 359 12.78 -4.20 -2.87
CA LYS A 359 11.34 -4.39 -3.08
C LYS A 359 10.63 -3.09 -3.45
N ALA A 360 10.89 -2.00 -2.72
CA ALA A 360 10.35 -0.68 -3.04
C ALA A 360 10.79 -0.20 -4.43
N ALA A 361 12.05 -0.40 -4.80
CA ALA A 361 12.57 -0.06 -6.12
C ALA A 361 11.93 -0.89 -7.25
N ALA A 362 11.66 -2.19 -7.03
CA ALA A 362 10.96 -3.05 -7.98
C ALA A 362 9.53 -2.53 -8.26
N ILE A 363 8.82 -2.14 -7.20
CA ILE A 363 7.47 -1.57 -7.30
C ILE A 363 7.52 -0.21 -8.02
N LEU A 364 8.44 0.69 -7.64
CA LEU A 364 8.62 2.02 -8.25
C LEU A 364 9.07 2.00 -9.71
N SER A 365 9.71 0.91 -10.12
CA SER A 365 10.20 0.71 -11.48
C SER A 365 9.14 0.11 -12.42
N SER A 366 8.06 -0.43 -11.87
CA SER A 366 7.01 -1.10 -12.63
C SER A 366 6.00 -0.11 -13.22
N ARG A 367 5.06 -0.64 -14.00
CA ARG A 367 3.95 0.12 -14.58
C ARG A 367 2.65 -0.57 -14.25
N TYR A 368 1.60 0.22 -14.03
CA TYR A 368 0.33 -0.23 -13.49
C TYR A 368 -0.81 0.26 -14.34
N HIS A 369 -1.82 -0.59 -14.51
CA HIS A 369 -3.02 -0.29 -15.28
C HIS A 369 -3.94 0.66 -14.50
N LEU A 370 -3.95 0.53 -13.17
CA LEU A 370 -4.62 1.47 -12.28
C LEU A 370 -3.62 1.97 -11.21
N VAL A 371 -3.49 3.28 -11.10
CA VAL A 371 -2.81 3.92 -9.97
C VAL A 371 -3.85 4.71 -9.19
N VAL A 372 -4.18 4.30 -7.98
CA VAL A 372 -5.25 4.88 -7.17
C VAL A 372 -4.75 5.22 -5.77
N THR A 373 -4.98 6.45 -5.33
CA THR A 373 -4.46 6.91 -4.02
C THR A 373 -5.08 8.21 -3.53
N ASN A 374 -4.87 8.50 -2.25
CA ASN A 374 -5.01 9.83 -1.66
C ASN A 374 -3.61 10.37 -1.38
N VAL A 375 -3.16 11.32 -2.20
CA VAL A 375 -1.77 11.80 -2.17
C VAL A 375 -1.49 12.68 -0.94
N PRO A 376 -0.23 12.81 -0.51
CA PRO A 376 0.12 13.69 0.61
C PRO A 376 -0.06 15.18 0.26
N TYR A 377 -0.69 15.94 1.16
CA TYR A 377 -0.92 17.37 0.99
C TYR A 377 0.12 18.19 1.76
N LEU A 378 0.96 18.92 1.05
CA LEU A 378 1.97 19.79 1.67
C LEU A 378 2.38 20.94 0.73
N SER A 379 1.99 22.15 1.10
CA SER A 379 2.34 23.34 0.33
C SER A 379 3.84 23.61 0.34
N ARG A 380 4.38 24.13 -0.77
CA ARG A 380 5.81 24.38 -0.94
C ARG A 380 6.44 25.22 0.18
N GLY A 381 5.68 26.16 0.75
CA GLY A 381 6.16 27.02 1.84
C GLY A 381 6.50 26.26 3.12
N LYS A 382 5.92 25.08 3.34
CA LYS A 382 6.14 24.25 4.54
C LYS A 382 7.23 23.18 4.37
N GLN A 383 7.66 22.91 3.15
CA GLN A 383 8.62 21.84 2.84
C GLN A 383 10.04 22.18 3.34
N ALA A 384 10.74 21.19 3.91
CA ALA A 384 12.17 21.26 4.18
C ALA A 384 13.00 21.36 2.88
N PRO A 385 14.27 21.84 2.95
CA PRO A 385 15.09 22.09 1.77
C PRO A 385 15.20 20.91 0.79
N ILE A 386 15.44 19.69 1.29
CA ILE A 386 15.62 18.49 0.46
C ILE A 386 14.41 18.26 -0.46
N LEU A 387 13.19 18.23 0.11
CA LEU A 387 11.96 18.02 -0.67
C LEU A 387 11.72 19.18 -1.63
N LYS A 388 11.87 20.40 -1.14
CA LYS A 388 11.63 21.62 -1.91
C LYS A 388 12.54 21.72 -3.15
N ASP A 389 13.82 21.42 -2.97
CA ASP A 389 14.83 21.46 -4.04
C ASP A 389 14.61 20.31 -5.04
N PHE A 390 14.27 19.12 -4.54
CA PHE A 390 13.90 17.99 -5.38
C PHE A 390 12.67 18.31 -6.25
N CYS A 391 11.58 18.82 -5.66
CA CYS A 391 10.37 19.22 -6.39
C CYS A 391 10.69 20.30 -7.43
N GLN A 392 11.49 21.31 -7.07
CA GLN A 392 11.88 22.37 -7.99
C GLN A 392 12.69 21.87 -9.19
N LYS A 393 13.59 20.91 -8.97
CA LYS A 393 14.46 20.36 -10.02
C LYS A 393 13.74 19.36 -10.92
N THR A 394 12.91 18.50 -10.33
CA THR A 394 12.33 17.33 -11.02
C THR A 394 10.93 17.59 -11.55
N TYR A 395 10.16 18.47 -10.91
CA TYR A 395 8.75 18.76 -11.20
C TYR A 395 8.51 20.27 -11.25
N PRO A 396 9.16 21.00 -12.17
CA PRO A 396 9.18 22.47 -12.15
C PRO A 396 7.81 23.13 -12.26
N GLU A 397 6.85 22.46 -12.92
CA GLU A 397 5.46 22.93 -13.10
C GLU A 397 4.57 22.59 -11.89
N ALA A 398 4.73 21.38 -11.33
CA ALA A 398 3.95 20.91 -10.19
C ALA A 398 4.50 21.33 -8.81
N LYS A 399 5.73 21.89 -8.73
CA LYS A 399 6.41 22.27 -7.48
C LYS A 399 5.63 23.15 -6.48
N PRO A 400 4.59 23.94 -6.83
CA PRO A 400 3.88 24.74 -5.82
C PRO A 400 3.19 23.91 -4.73
N ASP A 401 2.80 22.66 -5.02
CA ASP A 401 2.10 21.78 -4.09
C ASP A 401 2.53 20.32 -4.25
N LEU A 402 2.77 19.63 -3.12
CA LEU A 402 3.17 18.22 -3.14
C LEU A 402 2.11 17.31 -3.77
N ALA A 403 0.83 17.61 -3.62
CA ALA A 403 -0.26 16.82 -4.21
C ALA A 403 -0.15 16.81 -5.75
N THR A 404 0.14 17.95 -6.36
CA THR A 404 0.34 18.07 -7.82
C THR A 404 1.61 17.35 -8.27
N VAL A 405 2.68 17.37 -7.46
CA VAL A 405 3.91 16.60 -7.74
C VAL A 405 3.59 15.10 -7.76
N PHE A 406 2.78 14.62 -6.82
CA PHE A 406 2.34 13.23 -6.80
C PHE A 406 1.40 12.88 -7.95
N LEU A 407 0.52 13.79 -8.40
CA LEU A 407 -0.26 13.59 -9.61
C LEU A 407 0.65 13.30 -10.81
N GLU A 408 1.67 14.13 -11.05
CA GLU A 408 2.65 13.88 -12.11
C GLU A 408 3.42 12.58 -11.91
N ARG A 409 3.77 12.22 -10.68
CA ARG A 409 4.44 10.94 -10.38
C ARG A 409 3.54 9.75 -10.68
N CYS A 410 2.27 9.80 -10.26
CA CYS A 410 1.29 8.74 -10.50
C CYS A 410 1.06 8.51 -12.00
N LEU A 411 1.00 9.59 -12.80
CA LEU A 411 0.92 9.48 -14.25
C LEU A 411 2.14 8.75 -14.86
N LYS A 412 3.35 8.95 -14.32
CA LYS A 412 4.56 8.25 -14.76
C LYS A 412 4.60 6.77 -14.34
N LEU A 413 3.93 6.42 -13.24
CA LEU A 413 3.77 5.04 -12.75
C LEU A 413 2.69 4.28 -13.51
N CYS A 414 1.79 4.99 -14.17
CA CYS A 414 0.74 4.42 -15.00
C CYS A 414 1.30 3.84 -16.30
N SER A 415 0.77 2.70 -16.74
CA SER A 415 1.04 2.17 -18.08
C SER A 415 0.42 3.05 -19.16
N GLU A 416 0.92 2.95 -20.39
CA GLU A 416 0.22 3.52 -21.54
C GLU A 416 -1.21 2.93 -21.61
N GLY A 417 -2.23 3.80 -21.75
CA GLY A 417 -3.64 3.41 -21.70
C GLY A 417 -4.17 3.03 -20.30
N GLY A 418 -3.34 3.12 -19.25
CA GLY A 418 -3.78 2.95 -17.86
C GLY A 418 -4.52 4.19 -17.32
N THR A 419 -5.00 4.09 -16.08
CA THR A 419 -5.77 5.14 -15.41
C THR A 419 -5.15 5.53 -14.06
N THR A 420 -5.16 6.83 -13.78
CA THR A 420 -4.87 7.39 -12.45
C THR A 420 -6.16 7.91 -11.81
N SER A 421 -6.50 7.43 -10.62
CA SER A 421 -7.67 7.85 -9.84
C SER A 421 -7.21 8.42 -8.51
N ILE A 422 -7.20 9.75 -8.36
CA ILE A 422 -6.49 10.42 -7.26
C ILE A 422 -7.40 11.39 -6.52
N VAL A 423 -7.37 11.34 -5.18
CA VAL A 423 -7.95 12.40 -4.35
C VAL A 423 -6.98 13.58 -4.29
N LEU A 424 -7.43 14.77 -4.71
CA LEU A 424 -6.63 16.00 -4.75
C LEU A 424 -7.37 17.17 -4.08
N PRO A 425 -6.66 18.14 -3.47
CA PRO A 425 -7.29 19.35 -2.95
C PRO A 425 -7.76 20.26 -4.10
N GLN A 426 -8.94 20.86 -4.02
CA GLN A 426 -9.54 21.65 -5.11
C GLN A 426 -8.69 22.84 -5.62
N ASN A 427 -7.68 23.28 -4.85
CA ASN A 427 -6.80 24.40 -5.19
C ASN A 427 -6.06 24.22 -6.53
N TRP A 428 -5.86 23.00 -7.00
CA TRP A 428 -5.16 22.70 -8.25
C TRP A 428 -5.82 23.31 -9.50
N LEU A 429 -7.15 23.46 -9.49
CA LEU A 429 -7.95 24.04 -10.59
C LEU A 429 -7.66 25.54 -10.80
N PHE A 430 -7.12 26.22 -9.79
CA PHE A 430 -6.90 27.66 -9.78
C PHE A 430 -5.43 28.07 -9.96
N LEU A 431 -4.51 27.09 -10.06
CA LEU A 431 -3.10 27.35 -10.31
C LEU A 431 -2.91 27.78 -11.76
N THR A 432 -2.41 29.00 -11.98
CA THR A 432 -2.20 29.58 -13.32
C THR A 432 -1.24 28.77 -14.20
N THR A 433 -0.36 27.95 -13.60
CA THR A 433 0.61 27.09 -14.28
C THR A 433 0.04 25.76 -14.78
N THR A 434 -1.10 25.26 -14.27
CA THR A 434 -1.70 24.02 -14.79
C THR A 434 -2.38 24.23 -16.14
N ARG A 435 -2.80 25.46 -16.46
CA ARG A 435 -3.33 25.85 -17.78
C ARG A 435 -2.29 25.83 -18.89
N SER A 436 -1.01 26.06 -18.59
CA SER A 436 0.05 26.16 -19.62
C SER A 436 0.61 24.82 -20.07
N SER A 437 0.35 23.73 -19.36
CA SER A 437 0.95 22.42 -19.67
C SER A 437 0.35 21.70 -20.88
N GLY A 438 -0.68 22.25 -21.54
CA GLY A 438 -1.31 21.65 -22.74
C GLY A 438 -1.92 20.26 -22.52
N ARG A 439 -1.88 19.74 -21.28
CA ARG A 439 -2.54 18.52 -20.85
C ARG A 439 -3.98 18.90 -20.53
N SER A 440 -4.90 18.57 -21.43
CA SER A 440 -6.30 18.40 -21.04
C SER A 440 -6.31 17.29 -20.01
N PHE A 441 -6.56 17.65 -18.74
CA PHE A 441 -6.80 16.70 -17.66
C PHE A 441 -8.25 16.25 -17.69
#